data_AF-A0A1I1NCA2-F1
#
_entry.id   AF-A0A1I1NCA2-F1
#
_cell.length_a   1.000
_cell.length_b   1.000
_cell.length_c   1.000
_cell.angle_alpha   90.00
_cell.angle_beta   90.00
_cell.angle_gamma   90.00
#
_symmetry.space_group_name_H-M   'P 1'
#
loop_
_entity.id
_entity.type
_entity.pdbx_description
1 polymer ?
#
loop_
_entity_poly.entity_id
_entity_poly.type
_entity_poly.pdbx_seq_one_letter_code
_entity_poly.pdbx_strand_id
1 'polypeptide(L)'
;MDWDILLVNMRNNLNTYWENWVYSCRKFPSVRYIYSLASLNCIEWGVLGISRLYFTFREYDITSKAGAGEYGLQTVPEKWHKIIHESLRLRKGIKKSSYKSVFERRRDALGYMEYMIVECNGLFKD
;
A
#
# COMPACT_ATOMS: atom_id res chain seq x y z
N MET A 1 -11.82 21.57 -8.33
CA MET A 1 -10.94 20.42 -8.62
C MET A 1 -11.72 19.52 -9.53
N ASP A 2 -11.16 19.16 -10.68
CA ASP A 2 -11.79 18.20 -11.58
C ASP A 2 -11.46 16.79 -11.06
N TRP A 3 -12.46 16.12 -10.48
CA TRP A 3 -12.30 14.79 -9.89
C TRP A 3 -12.03 13.74 -10.96
N ASP A 4 -12.60 13.87 -12.16
CA ASP A 4 -12.40 12.89 -13.22
C ASP A 4 -10.96 12.92 -13.70
N ILE A 5 -10.41 14.12 -13.93
CA ILE A 5 -8.98 14.28 -14.28
C ILE A 5 -8.08 13.75 -13.16
N LEU A 6 -8.41 14.01 -11.89
CA LEU A 6 -7.62 13.52 -10.76
C LEU A 6 -7.63 11.99 -10.70
N LEU A 7 -8.80 11.36 -10.79
CA LEU A 7 -8.95 9.91 -10.70
C LEU A 7 -8.28 9.20 -11.87
N VAL A 8 -8.38 9.74 -13.09
CA VAL A 8 -7.65 9.24 -14.26
C VAL A 8 -6.15 9.29 -14.04
N ASN A 9 -5.62 10.42 -13.55
CA ASN A 9 -4.19 10.56 -13.28
C ASN A 9 -3.70 9.64 -12.16
N MET A 10 -4.47 9.48 -11.10
CA MET A 10 -4.16 8.57 -10.00
C MET A 10 -4.19 7.11 -10.44
N ARG A 11 -5.16 6.73 -11.29
CA ARG A 11 -5.22 5.38 -11.88
C ARG A 11 -4.05 5.11 -12.82
N ASN A 12 -3.66 6.10 -13.64
CA ASN A 12 -2.46 6.00 -14.46
C ASN A 12 -1.21 5.84 -13.58
N ASN A 13 -1.10 6.59 -12.48
CA ASN A 13 -0.01 6.44 -11.52
C ASN A 13 0.02 5.04 -10.86
N LEU A 14 -1.14 4.49 -10.48
CA LEU A 14 -1.28 3.13 -9.95
C LEU A 14 -0.70 2.09 -10.94
N ASN A 15 -1.15 2.15 -12.20
CA ASN A 15 -0.82 1.17 -13.24
C ASN A 15 0.53 1.40 -13.93
N THR A 16 1.29 2.41 -13.51
CA THR A 16 2.63 2.65 -14.04
C THR A 16 3.64 2.65 -12.91
N TYR A 17 3.57 3.63 -12.01
CA TYR A 17 4.54 3.79 -10.95
C TYR A 17 4.44 2.69 -9.89
N TRP A 18 3.25 2.46 -9.33
CA TRP A 18 3.07 1.52 -8.23
C TRP A 18 3.27 0.06 -8.66
N GLU A 19 2.68 -0.32 -9.79
CA GLU A 19 2.86 -1.67 -10.34
C GLU A 19 4.34 -1.96 -10.68
N ASN A 20 5.03 -1.05 -11.37
CA ASN A 20 6.45 -1.23 -11.68
C ASN A 20 7.32 -1.25 -10.41
N TRP A 21 6.95 -0.49 -9.39
CA TRP A 21 7.66 -0.49 -8.12
C TRP A 21 7.57 -1.86 -7.44
N VAL A 22 6.36 -2.42 -7.33
CA VAL A 22 6.10 -3.75 -6.75
C VAL A 22 6.85 -4.83 -7.53
N TYR A 23 6.72 -4.81 -8.86
CA TYR A 23 7.45 -5.73 -9.76
C TYR A 23 8.96 -5.67 -9.53
N SER A 24 9.52 -4.46 -9.46
CA SER A 24 10.95 -4.26 -9.22
C SER A 24 11.39 -4.77 -7.84
N CYS A 25 10.56 -4.60 -6.81
CA CYS A 25 10.85 -5.12 -5.49
C CYS A 25 10.88 -6.65 -5.48
N ARG A 26 10.06 -7.34 -6.29
CA ARG A 26 10.05 -8.81 -6.40
C ARG A 26 11.24 -9.37 -7.16
N LYS A 27 11.79 -8.63 -8.12
CA LYS A 27 12.93 -9.07 -8.95
C LYS A 27 14.23 -9.17 -8.14
N PHE A 28 14.80 -10.38 -8.07
CA PHE A 28 16.12 -10.63 -7.48
C PHE A 28 17.18 -10.91 -8.55
N PRO A 29 18.41 -10.39 -8.40
CA PRO A 29 18.83 -9.36 -7.46
C PRO A 29 18.44 -7.95 -7.95
N SER A 30 18.04 -7.05 -7.04
CA SER A 30 17.86 -5.63 -7.36
C SER A 30 18.02 -4.74 -6.12
N VAL A 31 18.38 -3.47 -6.33
CA VAL A 31 18.48 -2.47 -5.24
C VAL A 31 17.12 -2.30 -4.53
N ARG A 32 16.02 -2.32 -5.30
CA ARG A 32 14.66 -2.23 -4.76
C ARG A 32 14.26 -3.46 -3.95
N TYR A 33 14.73 -4.64 -4.34
CA TYR A 33 14.59 -5.84 -3.52
C TYR A 33 15.24 -5.60 -2.15
N ILE A 34 16.53 -5.26 -2.10
CA ILE A 34 17.27 -5.03 -0.84
C ILE A 34 16.59 -3.93 0.00
N TYR A 35 16.23 -2.81 -0.63
CA TYR A 35 15.57 -1.69 0.05
C TYR A 35 14.24 -2.09 0.70
N SER A 36 13.41 -2.88 0.00
CA SER A 36 12.14 -3.38 0.55
C SER A 36 12.30 -4.41 1.67
N LEU A 37 13.47 -5.06 1.80
CA LEU A 37 13.77 -5.91 2.96
C LEU A 37 14.21 -5.08 4.17
N ALA A 38 15.11 -4.12 3.94
CA ALA A 38 15.84 -3.44 5.02
C ALA A 38 15.11 -2.20 5.57
N SER A 39 14.27 -1.54 4.78
CA SER A 39 13.69 -0.24 5.15
C SER A 39 12.28 -0.38 5.72
N LEU A 40 12.09 -0.04 6.99
CA LEU A 40 10.75 0.07 7.59
C LEU A 40 9.94 1.21 6.99
N ASN A 41 10.59 2.31 6.65
CA ASN A 41 9.94 3.46 6.00
C ASN A 41 9.37 3.08 4.64
N CYS A 42 10.03 2.17 3.92
CA CYS A 42 9.54 1.60 2.66
C CYS A 42 8.22 0.85 2.85
N ILE A 43 8.12 0.02 3.90
CA ILE A 43 6.90 -0.73 4.23
C ILE A 43 5.74 0.22 4.56
N GLU A 44 5.95 1.18 5.47
CA GLU A 44 4.93 2.18 5.83
C GLU A 44 4.46 2.97 4.61
N TRP A 45 5.41 3.45 3.81
CA TRP A 45 5.12 4.26 2.65
C TRP A 45 4.33 3.48 1.61
N GLY A 46 4.69 2.22 1.36
CA GLY A 46 4.04 1.39 0.35
C GLY A 46 2.60 1.04 0.73
N VAL A 47 2.44 0.49 1.94
CA VAL A 47 1.15 0.02 2.46
C VAL A 47 0.17 1.18 2.63
N LEU A 48 0.56 2.24 3.35
CA LEU A 48 -0.34 3.37 3.58
C LEU A 48 -0.48 4.28 2.35
N GLY A 49 0.53 4.30 1.47
CA GLY A 49 0.48 5.05 0.22
C GLY A 49 -0.57 4.51 -0.73
N ILE A 50 -0.56 3.20 -1.00
CA ILE A 50 -1.55 2.59 -1.89
C ILE A 50 -2.96 2.55 -1.26
N SER A 51 -3.05 2.48 0.07
CA SER A 51 -4.32 2.60 0.81
C SER A 51 -5.01 3.95 0.57
N ARG A 52 -4.23 5.04 0.41
CA ARG A 52 -4.80 6.36 0.11
C ARG A 52 -5.42 6.40 -1.28
N LEU A 53 -4.81 5.73 -2.27
CA LEU A 53 -5.40 5.63 -3.61
C LEU A 53 -6.75 4.94 -3.55
N TYR A 54 -6.82 3.80 -2.86
CA TYR A 54 -8.06 3.05 -2.69
C TYR A 54 -9.16 3.87 -2.00
N PHE A 55 -8.84 4.56 -0.90
CA PHE A 55 -9.78 5.48 -0.25
C PHE A 55 -10.30 6.54 -1.23
N THR A 56 -9.41 7.21 -1.95
CA THR A 56 -9.82 8.27 -2.88
C THR A 56 -10.66 7.76 -4.05
N PHE A 57 -10.34 6.59 -4.59
CA PHE A 57 -11.16 5.98 -5.65
C PHE A 57 -12.56 5.60 -5.18
N ARG A 58 -12.71 5.23 -3.90
CA ARG A 58 -13.99 4.80 -3.33
C ARG A 58 -14.86 5.94 -2.83
N GLU A 59 -14.26 6.87 -2.11
CA GLU A 59 -14.99 7.88 -1.33
C GLU A 59 -15.00 9.25 -2.01
N TYR A 60 -14.30 9.41 -3.14
CA TYR A 60 -14.15 10.70 -3.83
C TYR A 60 -13.66 11.80 -2.88
N ASP A 61 -12.73 11.45 -2.00
CA ASP A 61 -12.15 12.34 -0.99
C ASP A 61 -10.66 12.02 -0.75
N ILE A 62 -9.93 12.91 -0.07
CA ILE A 62 -8.51 12.78 0.24
C ILE A 62 -8.33 12.59 1.74
N THR A 63 -7.69 11.48 2.11
CA THR A 63 -7.37 11.20 3.52
C THR A 63 -5.87 11.21 3.81
N SER A 64 -5.53 11.23 5.10
CA SER A 64 -4.16 11.06 5.59
C SER A 64 -3.72 9.60 5.47
N LYS A 65 -2.41 9.32 5.55
CA LYS A 65 -1.90 7.93 5.60
C LYS A 65 -2.47 7.13 6.77
N ALA A 66 -2.64 7.77 7.93
CA ALA A 66 -3.24 7.11 9.10
C ALA A 66 -4.72 6.81 8.83
N GLY A 67 -5.47 7.79 8.32
CA GLY A 67 -6.88 7.62 7.96
C GLY A 67 -7.09 6.52 6.91
N ALA A 68 -6.24 6.45 5.87
CA ALA A 68 -6.29 5.38 4.88
C ALA A 68 -6.00 4.00 5.47
N GLY A 69 -5.07 3.91 6.43
CA GLY A 69 -4.80 2.66 7.14
C GLY A 69 -5.99 2.20 7.99
N GLU A 70 -6.57 3.11 8.78
CA GLU A 70 -7.74 2.80 9.61
C GLU A 70 -8.97 2.44 8.76
N TYR A 71 -9.18 3.14 7.63
CA TYR A 71 -10.21 2.78 6.64
C TYR A 71 -9.95 1.39 6.05
N GLY A 72 -8.69 1.09 5.68
CA GLY A 72 -8.31 -0.22 5.18
C GLY A 72 -8.66 -1.37 6.13
N LEU A 73 -8.49 -1.19 7.44
CA LEU A 73 -8.89 -2.18 8.44
C LEU A 73 -10.40 -2.48 8.44
N GLN A 74 -11.22 -1.54 7.98
CA GLN A 74 -12.67 -1.71 7.90
C GLN A 74 -13.12 -2.31 6.57
N THR A 75 -12.34 -2.14 5.49
CA THR A 75 -12.80 -2.46 4.13
C THR A 75 -12.07 -3.63 3.47
N VAL A 76 -10.83 -3.94 3.88
CA VAL A 76 -10.06 -5.03 3.26
C VAL A 76 -10.11 -6.31 4.09
N PRO A 77 -9.92 -7.50 3.46
CA PRO A 77 -9.91 -8.77 4.17
C PRO A 77 -8.93 -8.83 5.34
N GLU A 78 -9.33 -9.53 6.40
CA GLU A 78 -8.60 -9.64 7.67
C GLU A 78 -7.15 -10.13 7.53
N LYS A 79 -6.86 -10.95 6.49
CA LYS A 79 -5.51 -11.42 6.16
C LYS A 79 -4.49 -10.29 5.99
N TRP A 80 -4.94 -9.08 5.64
CA TRP A 80 -4.09 -7.91 5.43
C TRP A 80 -3.97 -7.01 6.67
N HIS A 81 -4.78 -7.21 7.70
CA HIS A 81 -4.80 -6.32 8.87
C HIS A 81 -3.48 -6.28 9.61
N LYS A 82 -2.76 -7.40 9.68
CA LYS A 82 -1.44 -7.46 10.33
C LYS A 82 -0.45 -6.47 9.73
N ILE A 83 -0.37 -6.37 8.39
CA ILE A 83 0.56 -5.46 7.73
C ILE A 83 0.10 -4.00 7.75
N ILE A 84 -1.22 -3.77 7.76
CA ILE A 84 -1.79 -2.44 7.95
C ILE A 84 -1.50 -1.91 9.36
N HIS A 85 -1.75 -2.71 10.39
CA HIS A 85 -1.40 -2.37 11.77
C HIS A 85 0.10 -2.14 11.95
N GLU A 86 0.94 -2.97 11.33
CA GLU A 86 2.39 -2.76 11.34
C GLU A 86 2.79 -1.41 10.72
N SER A 87 2.12 -1.00 9.65
CA SER A 87 2.40 0.27 8.97
C SER A 87 1.90 1.48 9.77
N LEU A 88 0.71 1.38 10.38
CA LEU A 88 0.19 2.37 11.32
C LEU A 88 1.09 2.50 12.56
N ARG A 89 1.60 1.38 13.08
CA ARG A 89 2.56 1.35 14.18
C ARG A 89 3.84 2.12 13.82
N LEU A 90 4.41 1.84 12.64
CA LEU A 90 5.59 2.54 12.15
C LEU A 90 5.35 4.04 12.03
N ARG A 91 4.16 4.43 11.52
CA ARG A 91 3.77 5.84 11.43
C ARG A 91 3.61 6.52 12.79
N LYS A 92 3.17 5.79 13.82
CA LYS A 92 3.09 6.24 15.22
C LYS A 92 4.46 6.27 15.93
N GLY A 93 5.55 5.86 15.27
CA GLY A 93 6.90 5.82 15.87
C GLY A 93 7.06 4.76 16.97
N ILE A 94 6.13 3.81 17.08
CA ILE A 94 6.18 2.75 18.09
C ILE A 94 7.25 1.73 17.67
N LYS A 95 8.18 1.37 18.57
CA LYS A 95 9.35 0.53 18.22
C LYS A 95 9.05 -0.96 18.02
N LYS A 96 8.18 -1.55 18.84
CA LYS A 96 7.99 -3.02 18.91
C LYS A 96 7.11 -3.54 17.78
N SER A 97 7.68 -4.31 16.86
CA SER A 97 6.95 -4.95 15.75
C SER A 97 6.18 -6.20 16.21
N SER A 98 5.05 -6.50 15.55
CA SER A 98 4.35 -7.80 15.64
C SER A 98 4.94 -8.86 14.71
N TYR A 99 5.76 -8.45 13.74
CA TYR A 99 6.48 -9.35 12.84
C TYR A 99 7.78 -9.83 13.48
N LYS A 100 7.99 -11.14 13.46
CA LYS A 100 9.25 -11.77 13.90
C LYS A 100 10.26 -11.92 12.76
N SER A 101 9.80 -11.81 11.51
CA SER A 101 10.62 -11.98 10.31
C SER A 101 10.48 -10.78 9.37
N VAL A 102 11.63 -10.22 8.96
CA VAL A 102 11.68 -9.15 7.96
C VAL A 102 11.18 -9.63 6.59
N PHE A 103 11.41 -10.92 6.27
CA PHE A 103 10.95 -11.53 5.03
C PHE A 103 9.44 -11.71 5.01
N GLU A 104 8.85 -12.13 6.14
CA GLU A 104 7.39 -12.25 6.28
C GLU A 104 6.73 -10.88 6.13
N ARG A 105 7.23 -9.87 6.86
CA ARG A 105 6.71 -8.49 6.76
C ARG A 105 6.76 -7.95 5.34
N ARG A 106 7.90 -8.13 4.66
CA ARG A 106 8.05 -7.68 3.28
C ARG A 106 7.10 -8.43 2.34
N ARG A 107 7.00 -9.76 2.47
CA ARG A 107 6.10 -10.57 1.64
C ARG A 107 4.67 -10.09 1.77
N ASP A 108 4.22 -9.84 3.00
CA ASP A 108 2.87 -9.37 3.29
C ASP A 108 2.66 -7.94 2.78
N ALA A 109 3.65 -7.05 2.90
CA ALA A 109 3.58 -5.70 2.36
C ALA A 109 3.43 -5.69 0.83
N LEU A 110 4.27 -6.44 0.12
CA LEU A 110 4.18 -6.54 -1.33
C LEU A 110 2.88 -7.24 -1.75
N GLY A 111 2.49 -8.30 -1.05
CA GLY A 111 1.21 -8.99 -1.31
C GLY A 111 0.01 -8.08 -1.13
N TYR A 112 0.02 -7.23 -0.10
CA TYR A 112 -1.02 -6.24 0.12
C TYR A 112 -1.06 -5.20 -0.99
N MET A 113 0.10 -4.69 -1.42
CA MET A 113 0.15 -3.73 -2.53
C MET A 113 -0.35 -4.36 -3.84
N GLU A 114 0.02 -5.60 -4.14
CA GLU A 114 -0.49 -6.36 -5.29
C GLU A 114 -2.01 -6.50 -5.22
N TYR A 115 -2.55 -6.88 -4.06
CA TYR A 115 -3.98 -6.94 -3.82
C TYR A 115 -4.65 -5.58 -4.06
N MET A 116 -4.12 -4.49 -3.51
CA MET A 116 -4.71 -3.16 -3.66
C MET A 116 -4.70 -2.65 -5.11
N ILE A 117 -3.68 -3.00 -5.92
CA ILE A 117 -3.69 -2.70 -7.36
C ILE A 117 -4.89 -3.36 -8.05
N VAL A 118 -5.15 -4.63 -7.74
CA VAL A 118 -6.29 -5.38 -8.30
C VAL A 118 -7.61 -4.77 -7.84
N GLU A 119 -7.77 -4.52 -6.54
CA GLU A 119 -9.01 -3.95 -5.99
C GLU A 119 -9.29 -2.56 -6.56
N CYS A 120 -8.28 -1.68 -6.60
CA CYS A 120 -8.43 -0.33 -7.15
C CYS A 120 -8.85 -0.38 -8.62
N ASN A 121 -8.24 -1.25 -9.44
CA ASN A 121 -8.63 -1.40 -10.83
C ASN A 121 -10.03 -2.01 -11.00
N GLY A 122 -10.48 -2.84 -10.04
CA GLY A 122 -11.82 -3.40 -10.01
C GLY A 122 -12.93 -2.37 -9.85
N LEU A 123 -12.65 -1.22 -9.23
CA LEU A 123 -13.61 -0.12 -9.05
C LEU A 123 -13.99 0.60 -10.37
N PHE A 124 -13.23 0.38 -11.45
CA PHE A 124 -13.41 1.03 -12.75
C PHE A 124 -13.79 0.05 -13.86
N LYS A 125 -14.17 -1.18 -13.51
CA LYS A 125 -14.70 -2.14 -14.47
C LYS A 125 -16.24 -2.05 -14.42
N ASP A 126 -16.83 -1.71 -15.56
CA ASP A 126 -18.28 -1.75 -15.79
C ASP A 126 -18.84 -3.17 -15.66
#